data_AF-A0A261Q941-F1
#
_entry.id   AF-A0A261Q941-F1
#
_cell.length_a   1.000
_cell.length_b   1.000
_cell.length_c   1.000
_cell.angle_alpha   90.00
_cell.angle_beta   90.00
_cell.angle_gamma   90.00
#
_symmetry.space_group_name_H-M   'P 1'
#
loop_
_entity.id
_entity.type
_entity.pdbx_description
1 polymer ?
#
loop_
_entity_poly.entity_id
_entity_poly.type
_entity_poly.pdbx_seq_one_letter_code
_entity_poly.pdbx_strand_id
1 'polypeptide(L)'
;MLSSKDYATMTREELVSEEKKINSKKITTAVYIGVLIGIAVYAAINKGFLLPVILIVISFLIGYRNSEEIKNLQAEINRRNTVL
;
A
#
# COMPACT_ATOMS: atom_id res chain seq x y z
N MET A 1 -16.95 6.67 3.05
CA MET A 1 -15.92 7.65 3.42
C MET A 1 -14.82 6.91 4.17
N LEU A 2 -13.70 6.57 3.51
CA LEU A 2 -12.56 5.99 4.22
C LEU A 2 -11.81 7.17 4.86
N SER A 3 -11.80 7.19 6.19
CA SER A 3 -11.16 8.23 7.01
C SER A 3 -9.68 8.33 6.64
N SER A 4 -9.28 9.47 6.05
CA SER A 4 -7.87 9.81 5.85
C SER A 4 -7.22 9.92 7.23
N LYS A 5 -6.27 9.05 7.53
CA LYS A 5 -5.62 9.02 8.84
C LYS A 5 -4.85 10.33 9.03
N ASP A 6 -5.23 11.12 10.04
CA ASP A 6 -4.52 12.35 10.37
C ASP A 6 -3.28 12.02 11.22
N TYR A 7 -2.12 12.03 10.57
CA TYR A 7 -0.85 11.75 11.22
C TYR A 7 -0.35 12.93 12.08
N ALA A 8 -0.91 14.14 11.89
CA ALA A 8 -0.50 15.31 12.66
C ALA A 8 -0.90 15.19 14.14
N THR A 9 -2.00 14.49 14.44
CA THR A 9 -2.50 14.29 15.81
C THR A 9 -1.82 13.16 16.56
N MET A 10 -0.99 12.33 15.91
CA MET A 10 -0.30 11.20 16.54
C MET A 10 0.98 11.65 17.27
N THR A 11 1.29 10.99 18.38
CA THR A 11 2.57 11.18 19.10
C THR A 11 3.74 10.52 18.35
N ARG A 12 4.99 10.86 18.71
CA ARG A 12 6.17 10.29 18.01
C ARG A 12 6.24 8.77 18.09
N GLU A 13 5.92 8.19 19.24
CA GLU A 13 5.91 6.73 19.45
C GLU A 13 4.84 6.05 18.60
N GLU A 14 3.67 6.67 18.48
CA GLU A 14 2.57 6.18 17.65
C GLU A 14 2.91 6.23 16.15
N LEU A 15 3.61 7.28 15.69
CA LEU A 15 4.05 7.40 14.30
C LEU A 15 5.04 6.28 13.91
N VAL A 16 6.02 5.99 14.77
CA VAL A 16 7.01 4.91 14.54
C VAL A 16 6.36 3.53 14.57
N SER A 17 5.41 3.32 15.47
CA SER A 17 4.62 2.07 15.53
C SER A 17 3.79 1.86 14.26
N GLU A 18 3.16 2.92 13.75
CA GLU A 18 2.37 2.86 12.53
C GLU A 18 3.24 2.62 11.28
N GLU A 19 4.42 3.25 11.20
CA GLU A 19 5.39 2.99 10.12
C GLU A 19 5.80 1.52 10.09
N LYS A 20 6.14 0.93 11.26
CA LYS A 20 6.49 -0.48 11.37
C LYS A 20 5.35 -1.38 10.92
N LYS A 21 4.11 -1.06 11.30
CA LYS A 21 2.90 -1.79 10.90
C LYS A 21 2.68 -1.74 9.39
N ILE A 22 2.85 -0.58 8.77
CA ILE A 22 2.74 -0.40 7.32
C ILE A 22 3.84 -1.19 6.60
N ASN A 23 5.08 -1.14 7.09
CA ASN A 23 6.20 -1.90 6.54
C ASN A 23 5.98 -3.43 6.65
N SER A 24 5.44 -3.92 7.77
CA SER A 24 5.09 -5.34 7.90
C SER A 24 3.99 -5.76 6.91
N LYS A 25 2.99 -4.89 6.68
CA LYS A 25 1.94 -5.14 5.67
C LYS A 25 2.49 -5.17 4.25
N LYS A 26 3.57 -4.44 3.96
CA LYS A 26 4.19 -4.39 2.61
C LYS A 26 4.55 -5.78 2.09
N ILE A 27 5.13 -6.64 2.93
CA ILE A 27 5.50 -8.01 2.57
C ILE A 27 4.25 -8.83 2.29
N THR A 28 3.28 -8.81 3.20
CA THR A 28 2.01 -9.53 3.04
C THR A 28 1.29 -9.10 1.75
N THR A 29 1.18 -7.80 1.50
CA THR A 29 0.58 -7.25 0.28
C THR A 29 1.36 -7.68 -0.98
N ALA A 30 2.69 -7.69 -0.96
CA ALA A 30 3.49 -8.15 -2.08
C ALA A 30 3.24 -9.64 -2.41
N VAL A 31 3.12 -10.49 -1.39
CA VAL A 31 2.76 -11.90 -1.56
C VAL A 31 1.38 -12.05 -2.19
N TYR A 32 0.37 -11.31 -1.70
CA TYR A 32 -0.97 -11.32 -2.28
C TYR A 32 -0.98 -10.89 -3.76
N ILE A 33 -0.25 -9.83 -4.09
CA ILE A 33 -0.12 -9.37 -5.49
C ILE A 33 0.53 -10.46 -6.35
N GLY A 34 1.61 -11.10 -5.88
CA GLY A 34 2.26 -12.21 -6.60
C GLY A 34 1.31 -13.38 -6.88
N VAL A 35 0.48 -13.77 -5.90
CA VAL A 35 -0.54 -14.81 -6.07
C VAL A 35 -1.59 -14.40 -7.10
N LEU A 36 -2.09 -13.16 -7.03
CA LEU A 36 -3.08 -12.65 -7.99
C LEU A 36 -2.51 -12.60 -9.42
N ILE A 37 -1.25 -12.23 -9.60
CA ILE A 37 -0.57 -12.27 -10.90
C ILE A 37 -0.47 -13.72 -11.39
N GLY A 38 -0.11 -14.67 -10.52
CA GLY A 38 -0.06 -16.09 -10.88
C GLY A 38 -1.41 -16.63 -11.36
N ILE A 39 -2.48 -16.31 -10.63
CA ILE A 39 -3.87 -16.66 -11.02
C ILE A 39 -4.25 -16.00 -12.34
N ALA A 40 -3.89 -14.73 -12.52
CA ALA A 40 -4.15 -13.99 -13.74
C ALA A 40 -3.45 -14.64 -14.95
N VAL A 41 -2.16 -14.99 -14.85
CA VAL A 41 -1.43 -15.68 -15.93
C VAL A 41 -2.07 -17.04 -16.23
N TYR A 42 -2.41 -17.82 -15.21
CA TYR A 42 -3.08 -19.12 -15.38
C TYR A 42 -4.45 -18.96 -16.07
N ALA A 43 -5.24 -17.97 -15.66
CA ALA A 43 -6.54 -17.67 -16.26
C ALA A 43 -6.43 -17.15 -17.70
N ALA A 44 -5.40 -16.35 -18.01
CA ALA A 44 -5.16 -15.82 -19.35
C ALA A 44 -4.97 -16.95 -20.37
N ILE A 45 -4.19 -17.97 -19.99
CA ILE A 45 -3.84 -19.12 -20.83
C ILE A 45 -5.05 -20.07 -21.00
N ASN A 46 -5.88 -20.21 -19.96
CA ASN A 46 -6.96 -21.22 -19.95
C ASN A 46 -8.38 -20.67 -20.24
N LYS A 47 -8.67 -19.39 -20.01
CA LYS A 47 -10.04 -18.81 -20.03
C LYS A 47 -10.17 -17.40 -20.64
N GLY A 48 -9.08 -16.78 -21.10
CA GLY A 48 -9.09 -15.50 -21.85
C GLY A 48 -8.50 -14.28 -21.11
N PHE A 49 -8.03 -13.30 -21.89
CA PHE A 49 -7.13 -12.18 -21.50
C PHE A 49 -7.79 -11.03 -20.71
N LEU A 50 -9.11 -11.00 -20.55
CA LEU A 50 -9.83 -9.88 -19.92
C LEU A 50 -9.69 -9.80 -18.39
N LEU A 51 -9.74 -10.95 -17.71
CA LEU A 51 -9.64 -11.03 -16.24
C LEU A 51 -8.28 -10.54 -15.69
N PRO A 52 -7.12 -10.92 -16.30
CA PRO A 52 -5.80 -10.39 -15.94
C PRO A 52 -5.68 -8.88 -16.04
N VAL A 53 -6.21 -8.29 -17.11
CA VAL A 53 -6.10 -6.85 -17.38
C VAL A 53 -6.87 -6.06 -16.32
N ILE A 54 -8.08 -6.50 -15.98
CA ILE A 54 -8.89 -5.86 -14.93
C ILE A 54 -8.19 -5.96 -13.56
N LEU A 55 -7.60 -7.11 -13.24
CA LEU A 55 -6.85 -7.31 -11.99
C LEU A 55 -5.62 -6.40 -11.89
N ILE A 56 -4.87 -6.21 -12.99
CA ILE A 56 -3.70 -5.32 -13.02
C ILE A 56 -4.14 -3.87 -12.83
N VAL A 57 -5.20 -3.41 -13.51
CA VAL A 57 -5.70 -2.03 -13.40
C VAL A 57 -6.18 -1.74 -11.97
N ILE A 58 -6.94 -2.65 -11.36
CA ILE A 58 -7.41 -2.49 -9.97
C ILE A 58 -6.24 -2.48 -8.99
N SER A 59 -5.27 -3.39 -9.15
CA SER A 59 -4.08 -3.47 -8.30
C SER A 59 -3.24 -2.19 -8.38
N PHE A 60 -3.11 -1.62 -9.59
CA PHE A 60 -2.39 -0.37 -9.81
C PHE A 60 -3.08 0.82 -9.12
N LEU A 61 -4.41 0.95 -9.23
CA LEU A 61 -5.17 2.02 -8.57
C LEU A 61 -5.06 1.95 -7.03
N ILE A 62 -5.12 0.75 -6.46
CA ILE A 62 -4.95 0.55 -5.01
C ILE A 62 -3.52 0.91 -4.57
N GLY A 63 -2.51 0.46 -5.33
CA GLY A 63 -1.11 0.75 -5.06
C GLY A 63 -0.78 2.25 -5.12
N TYR A 64 -1.31 2.96 -6.11
CA TYR A 64 -1.11 4.40 -6.28
C TYR A 64 -1.61 5.19 -5.05
N ARG A 65 -2.83 4.90 -4.59
CA ARG A 65 -3.43 5.58 -3.42
C ARG A 65 -2.69 5.28 -2.11
N ASN A 66 -2.28 4.02 -1.89
CA ASN A 66 -1.48 3.66 -0.72
C ASN A 66 -0.11 4.36 -0.71
N SER A 67 0.46 4.65 -1.87
CA SER A 67 1.75 5.33 -1.95
C SER A 67 1.71 6.78 -1.44
N GLU A 68 0.57 7.47 -1.61
CA GLU A 68 0.40 8.83 -1.11
C GLU A 68 0.25 8.87 0.42
N GLU A 69 -0.51 7.94 1.01
CA GLU A 69 -0.63 7.85 2.46
C GLU A 69 0.71 7.57 3.14
N ILE A 70 1.54 6.70 2.54
CA ILE A 70 2.88 6.39 3.06
C ILE A 70 3.80 7.62 2.97
N LYS A 71 3.72 8.38 1.87
CA LYS A 71 4.49 9.62 1.70
C LYS A 71 4.12 10.66 2.76
N ASN A 72 2.82 10.83 3.04
CA ASN A 72 2.36 11.79 4.06
C ASN A 72 2.84 11.40 5.47
N LEU A 73 2.78 10.11 5.82
CA LEU A 73 3.32 9.62 7.10
C LEU A 73 4.84 9.86 7.20
N GLN A 74 5.61 9.53 6.16
CA GLN A 74 7.07 9.74 6.15
C GLN A 74 7.45 11.22 6.20
N ALA A 75 6.70 12.09 5.50
CA ALA A 75 6.91 13.53 5.55
C ALA A 75 6.73 14.07 6.98
N GLU A 76 5.72 13.61 7.71
CA GLU A 76 5.47 14.04 9.08
C GLU A 76 6.53 13.51 10.07
N ILE A 77 6.99 12.26 9.91
CA ILE A 77 8.11 11.70 10.68
C ILE A 77 9.39 12.51 10.44
N ASN A 78 9.73 12.79 9.18
CA ASN A 78 10.93 13.56 8.83
C ASN A 78 10.87 14.98 9.35
N ARG A 79 9.72 15.68 9.20
CA ARG A 79 9.52 17.04 9.71
C ARG A 79 9.80 17.15 11.21
N ARG A 80 9.45 16.14 12.00
CA ARG A 80 9.70 16.14 13.45
C ARG A 80 11.12 15.70 13.83
N ASN A 81 11.83 15.03 12.93
CA ASN A 81 13.23 14.65 13.13
C ASN A 81 14.22 15.78 12.76
N THR A 82 13.88 16.67 11.83
CA THR A 82 14.74 17.82 11.45
C THR A 82 14.54 19.09 12.31
N VAL A 83 13.57 19.11 13.22
CA VAL A 83 13.31 20.24 14.13
C VAL A 83 13.96 20.02 15.52
N LEU A 84 14.76 18.95 15.67
CA LEU A 84 15.67 18.71 16.78
C LEU A 84 17.11 18.99 16.35
#